data_AF-E9JAK9-F1
#
_entry.id   AF-E9JAK9-F1
#
_cell.length_a   1.000
_cell.length_b   1.000
_cell.length_c   1.000
_cell.angle_alpha   90.00
_cell.angle_beta   90.00
_cell.angle_gamma   90.00
#
_symmetry.space_group_name_H-M   'P 1'
#
loop_
_entity.id
_entity.type
_entity.pdbx_description
1 polymer ?
#
loop_
_entity_poly.entity_id
_entity_poly.type
_entity_poly.pdbx_seq_one_letter_code
_entity_poly.pdbx_strand_id
1 'polypeptide(L)' 'IAAVYILCEKRTTSMYNAIWKKIKELAPDLEKNLEFIMSNYEVAAISSMNDSFPQSKIHDCWFHFNQ' A
#
# COMPACT_ATOMS: atom_id res chain seq x y z
N ILE A 1 17.44 -2.96 2.64
CA ILE A 1 16.14 -2.57 2.02
C ILE A 1 15.42 -3.87 1.70
N ALA A 2 14.20 -4.06 2.22
CA ALA A 2 13.35 -5.19 1.83
C ALA A 2 12.40 -4.73 0.71
N ALA A 3 12.15 -5.58 -0.27
CA ALA A 3 11.27 -5.27 -1.40
C ALA A 3 10.36 -6.48 -1.67
N VAL A 4 9.12 -6.19 -2.06
CA VAL A 4 8.14 -7.18 -2.51
C VAL A 4 7.75 -6.81 -3.94
N TYR A 5 7.86 -7.76 -4.86
CA TYR A 5 7.38 -7.61 -6.23
C TYR A 5 6.07 -8.37 -6.39
N ILE A 6 5.04 -7.69 -6.89
CA ILE A 6 3.70 -8.24 -7.06
C ILE A 6 3.21 -7.90 -8.47
N LEU A 7 2.90 -8.94 -9.23
CA LEU A 7 2.31 -8.83 -10.56
C LEU A 7 0.83 -9.23 -10.48
N CYS A 8 -0.05 -8.33 -10.89
CA CYS A 8 -1.49 -8.56 -10.90
C CYS A 8 -2.12 -8.00 -12.18
N GLU A 9 -3.17 -8.65 -12.65
CA GLU A 9 -3.90 -8.22 -13.86
C GLU A 9 -4.90 -7.09 -13.60
N LYS A 10 -5.28 -6.87 -12.33
CA LYS A 10 -6.31 -5.93 -11.91
C LYS A 10 -5.78 -4.91 -10.91
N ARG A 11 -6.18 -3.65 -11.11
CA ARG A 11 -5.90 -2.51 -10.22
C ARG A 11 -7.18 -2.11 -9.49
N THR A 12 -7.65 -2.97 -8.58
CA THR A 12 -8.90 -2.76 -7.82
C THR A 12 -8.60 -2.77 -6.34
N THR A 13 -9.41 -2.04 -5.55
CA THR A 13 -9.25 -1.99 -4.09
C THR A 13 -9.28 -3.39 -3.48
N SER A 14 -10.13 -4.27 -3.98
CA SER A 14 -10.19 -5.68 -3.56
C SER A 14 -8.89 -6.45 -3.81
N MET A 15 -8.20 -6.20 -4.93
CA MET A 15 -6.91 -6.83 -5.22
C MET A 15 -5.83 -6.31 -4.25
N TYR A 16 -5.78 -5.00 -4.04
CA TYR A 16 -4.85 -4.40 -3.09
C TYR A 16 -5.11 -4.85 -1.64
N ASN A 17 -6.37 -5.01 -1.23
CA ASN A 17 -6.71 -5.55 0.08
C ASN A 17 -6.19 -6.99 0.26
N ALA A 18 -6.32 -7.83 -0.79
CA ALA A 18 -5.79 -9.19 -0.76
C ALA A 18 -4.25 -9.21 -0.67
N ILE A 19 -3.59 -8.31 -1.37
CA ILE A 19 -2.13 -8.10 -1.29
C ILE A 19 -1.72 -7.73 0.13
N TRP A 20 -2.34 -6.71 0.73
CA TRP A 20 -1.99 -6.27 2.09
C TRP A 20 -2.24 -7.34 3.14
N LYS A 21 -3.35 -8.07 3.02
CA LYS A 21 -3.61 -9.25 3.86
C LYS A 21 -2.43 -10.23 3.78
N LYS A 22 -1.95 -10.55 2.58
CA LYS A 22 -0.84 -11.50 2.43
C LYS A 22 0.47 -10.95 2.99
N ILE A 23 0.75 -9.67 2.80
CA ILE A 23 1.96 -9.03 3.35
C ILE A 23 1.92 -9.05 4.88
N LYS A 24 0.78 -8.72 5.51
CA LYS A 24 0.63 -8.77 6.97
C LYS A 24 0.80 -10.18 7.54
N GLU A 25 0.36 -11.22 6.82
CA GLU A 25 0.63 -12.62 7.20
C GLU A 25 2.14 -12.93 7.19
N LEU A 26 2.89 -12.38 6.24
CA LEU A 26 4.33 -12.61 6.10
C LEU A 26 5.18 -11.74 7.05
N ALA A 27 4.69 -10.53 7.37
CA ALA A 27 5.38 -9.53 8.17
C ALA A 27 4.39 -8.87 9.16
N PRO A 28 4.00 -9.58 10.24
CA PRO A 28 2.94 -9.11 11.14
C PRO A 28 3.29 -7.83 11.90
N ASP A 29 4.58 -7.56 12.13
CA ASP A 29 5.02 -6.33 12.80
C ASP A 29 4.97 -5.09 11.89
N LEU A 30 4.68 -5.24 10.59
CA LEU A 30 4.46 -4.12 9.69
C LEU A 30 3.32 -3.22 10.18
N GLU A 31 2.23 -3.82 10.67
CA GLU A 31 1.05 -3.06 11.12
C GLU A 31 1.33 -2.22 12.37
N LYS A 32 2.30 -2.61 13.20
CA LYS A 32 2.62 -1.92 14.46
C LYS A 32 3.52 -0.70 14.26
N ASN A 33 4.33 -0.70 13.20
CA ASN A 33 5.46 0.22 13.04
C ASN A 33 5.36 1.10 11.79
N LEU A 34 4.27 1.02 11.04
CA LEU A 34 4.11 1.77 9.80
C LEU A 34 3.54 3.17 10.08
N GLU A 35 4.41 4.19 10.09
CA GLU A 35 3.99 5.57 10.36
C GLU A 35 3.49 6.30 9.10
N PHE A 36 4.13 6.04 7.96
CA PHE A 36 3.78 6.68 6.70
C PHE A 36 3.92 5.73 5.51
N ILE A 37 3.14 6.00 4.47
CA ILE A 37 3.14 5.27 3.22
C ILE A 37 3.30 6.26 2.08
N MET A 38 4.28 6.03 1.21
CA MET A 38 4.43 6.80 -0.03
C MET A 38 3.83 6.00 -1.18
N SER A 39 2.87 6.59 -1.88
CA SER A 39 2.15 5.93 -2.97
C SER A 39 2.10 6.79 -4.22
N ASN A 40 1.75 6.17 -5.33
CA ASN A 40 1.34 6.86 -6.54
C ASN A 40 -0.12 7.35 -6.33
N TYR A 41 -0.58 8.31 -7.12
CA TYR A 41 -1.95 8.91 -7.06
C TYR A 41 -3.08 7.95 -7.50
N GLU A 42 -2.92 6.64 -7.29
CA GLU A 42 -3.87 5.62 -7.72
C GLU A 42 -4.93 5.41 -6.62
N VAL A 43 -6.17 5.77 -6.94
CA VAL A 43 -7.28 5.86 -5.97
C VAL A 43 -7.58 4.53 -5.29
N ALA A 44 -7.54 3.40 -6.01
CA ALA A 44 -7.87 2.10 -5.45
C ALA A 44 -6.81 1.63 -4.44
N ALA A 45 -5.53 1.86 -4.73
CA ALA A 45 -4.42 1.61 -3.81
C ALA A 45 -4.54 2.51 -2.58
N ILE A 46 -4.76 3.82 -2.75
CA ILE A 46 -4.93 4.77 -1.64
C ILE A 46 -6.08 4.37 -0.73
N SER A 47 -7.24 4.02 -1.29
CA SER A 47 -8.38 3.51 -0.54
C SER A 47 -8.00 2.25 0.25
N SER A 48 -7.33 1.29 -0.40
CA SER A 48 -6.92 0.04 0.24
C SER A 48 -5.91 0.24 1.37
N MET A 49 -4.98 1.19 1.22
CA MET A 49 -3.99 1.52 2.25
C MET A 49 -4.63 2.23 3.44
N ASN A 50 -5.60 3.14 3.22
CA ASN A 50 -6.35 3.77 4.31
C ASN A 50 -7.11 2.73 5.13
N ASP A 51 -7.76 1.77 4.46
CA ASP A 51 -8.48 0.68 5.13
C ASP A 51 -7.54 -0.26 5.88
N SER A 52 -6.38 -0.58 5.27
CA SER A 52 -5.43 -1.53 5.82
C SER A 52 -4.56 -0.92 6.93
N PHE A 53 -4.29 0.38 6.89
CA PHE A 53 -3.38 1.06 7.80
C PHE A 53 -3.96 2.43 8.22
N PRO A 54 -5.08 2.44 8.95
CA PRO A 54 -5.82 3.68 9.25
C PRO A 54 -5.06 4.67 10.13
N GLN A 55 -3.97 4.24 10.77
CA GLN A 55 -3.12 5.08 11.60
C GLN A 55 -1.92 5.67 10.84
N SER A 56 -1.62 5.16 9.65
CA SER A 56 -0.49 5.61 8.84
C SER A 56 -0.87 6.82 8.01
N LYS A 57 0.05 7.77 7.85
CA LYS A 57 -0.12 8.91 6.94
C LYS A 57 0.20 8.50 5.50
N ILE A 58 -0.72 8.71 4.57
CA ILE A 58 -0.47 8.47 3.15
C ILE A 58 0.01 9.77 2.50
N HIS A 59 1.14 9.69 1.81
CA HIS A 59 1.70 10.76 1.00
C HIS A 59 1.77 10.33 -0.45
N ASP A 60 1.22 11.14 -1.34
CA ASP A 60 1.42 10.93 -2.76
C ASP A 60 2.85 11.31 -3.17
N CYS A 61 3.43 10.51 -4.05
CA CYS A 61 4.79 10.67 -4.50
C CYS A 61 4.87 11.77 -5.57
N TRP A 62 5.49 12.90 -5.24
CA TRP A 62 5.70 14.02 -6.17
C TRP A 62 6.48 13.61 -7.44
N PHE A 63 7.37 12.62 -7.35
CA PHE A 63 8.09 12.12 -8.52
C PHE A 63 7.17 11.53 -9.58
N HIS A 64 6.07 10.88 -9.17
CA HIS A 64 5.06 10.36 -10.10
C HIS A 64 4.09 11.43 -10.61
N PHE A 65 4.05 12.61 -9.99
CA PHE A 65 3.24 13.73 -10.47
C PHE A 65 3.88 14.44 -11.67
N ASN A 66 5.21 14.43 -11.79
CA ASN A 66 5.96 15.18 -12.81
C ASN A 66 6.54 14.31 -13.93
N GLN A 67 6.03 13.09 -14.09
CA GLN A 67 6.33 12.20 -15.22
C GLN A 67 5.15 12.17 -16.17
#